data_AF-A0A451AVA5-F1
#
_entry.id   AF-A0A451AVA5-F1
#
_cell.length_a   1.000
_cell.length_b   1.000
_cell.length_c   1.000
_cell.angle_alpha   90.00
_cell.angle_beta   90.00
_cell.angle_gamma   90.00
#
_symmetry.space_group_name_H-M   'P 1'
#
loop_
_entity.id
_entity.type
_entity.pdbx_description
1 polymer ?
#
loop_
_entity_poly.entity_id
_entity_poly.type
_entity_poly.pdbx_seq_one_letter_code
_entity_poly.pdbx_strand_id
1 'polypeptide(L)' 'MATAITFDTRQFISTLRSAGVEEKQAEAFSNAFANAQNESELATKSDIRNLETKTDAFRAEIKAEIGANEQ' A
#
# COMPACT_ATOMS: atom_id res chain seq x y z
N MET A 1 4.85 -9.54 8.69
CA MET A 1 4.71 -8.19 9.29
C MET A 1 4.63 -7.18 8.15
N ALA A 2 3.48 -6.53 7.96
CA ALA A 2 3.34 -5.46 6.99
C ALA A 2 4.30 -4.31 7.37
N THR A 3 5.21 -3.95 6.48
CA THR A 3 6.06 -2.77 6.68
C THR A 3 5.19 -1.56 6.33
N ALA A 4 4.58 -0.96 7.34
CA ALA A 4 3.89 0.32 7.16
C ALA A 4 4.91 1.33 6.60
N ILE A 5 4.60 1.95 5.47
CA ILE A 5 5.37 3.11 5.01
C ILE A 5 5.02 4.24 5.98
N THR A 6 5.85 4.46 6.98
CA THR A 6 5.62 5.48 8.00
C THR A 6 5.83 6.86 7.37
N PHE A 7 4.78 7.66 7.32
CA PHE A 7 4.88 9.07 6.97
C PHE A 7 5.48 9.84 8.15
N ASP A 8 6.69 10.37 7.99
CA ASP A 8 7.33 11.20 9.02
C ASP A 8 6.81 12.65 8.92
N THR A 9 5.80 12.93 9.74
CA THR A 9 5.19 14.26 9.90
C THR A 9 6.23 15.35 10.17
N ARG A 10 7.29 15.08 10.94
CA ARG A 10 8.30 16.09 11.29
C ARG A 10 9.18 16.41 10.09
N GLN A 11 9.62 15.39 9.36
CA GLN A 11 10.41 15.58 8.14
C GLN A 11 9.60 16.33 7.08
N PHE A 12 8.31 16.01 6.94
CA PHE A 12 7.41 16.68 6.01
C PHE A 12 7.23 18.17 6.34
N ILE A 13 6.89 18.51 7.58
CA ILE A 13 6.77 19.90 8.04
C ILE A 13 8.08 20.65 7.83
N SER A 14 9.22 20.05 8.20
CA SER A 14 10.55 20.64 8.00
C SER A 14 10.85 20.97 6.54
N THR A 15 10.44 20.09 5.62
CA THR A 15 10.60 20.27 4.18
C THR A 15 9.77 21.47 3.68
N LEU A 16 8.51 21.56 4.10
CA LEU A 16 7.63 22.66 3.72
C LEU A 16 8.13 24.00 4.24
N ARG A 17 8.59 24.05 5.50
CA ARG A 17 9.19 25.26 6.08
C ARG A 17 10.45 25.70 5.35
N SER A 18 11.30 24.74 4.96
CA SER A 18 12.51 25.03 4.18
C SER A 18 12.18 25.60 2.79
N ALA A 19 10.99 25.30 2.27
CA ALA A 19 10.44 25.87 1.04
C ALA A 19 9.71 27.22 1.24
N GLY A 20 9.68 27.76 2.47
CA GLY A 20 9.05 29.04 2.79
C GLY A 20 7.57 28.97 3.17
N VAL A 21 7.02 27.77 3.41
CA VAL A 21 5.66 27.60 3.93
C VAL A 21 5.62 27.97 5.41
N GLU A 22 4.61 28.73 5.84
CA GLU A 22 4.42 29.10 7.25
C GLU A 22 4.14 27.84 8.09
N GLU A 23 4.61 27.82 9.34
CA GLU A 23 4.43 26.69 10.28
C GLU A 23 2.98 26.18 10.32
N LYS A 24 2.02 27.08 10.52
CA LYS A 24 0.59 26.71 10.59
C LYS A 24 0.08 26.06 9.31
N GLN A 25 0.56 26.51 8.15
CA GLN A 25 0.19 25.94 6.86
C GLN A 25 0.86 24.58 6.66
N ALA A 26 2.13 24.45 7.06
CA ALA A 26 2.88 23.21 6.97
C ALA A 26 2.25 22.11 7.85
N GLU A 27 1.84 22.45 9.08
CA GLU A 27 1.07 21.58 9.96
C GLU A 27 -0.26 21.18 9.34
N ALA A 28 -1.00 22.13 8.77
CA ALA A 28 -2.28 21.85 8.11
C ALA A 28 -2.13 20.88 6.92
N PHE A 29 -1.11 21.08 6.07
CA PHE A 29 -0.81 20.16 4.97
C PHE A 29 -0.40 18.78 5.46
N SER A 30 0.42 18.72 6.51
CA SER A 30 0.85 17.45 7.08
C SER A 30 -0.33 16.65 7.63
N ASN A 31 -1.28 17.30 8.31
CA ASN A 31 -2.47 16.67 8.84
C ASN A 31 -3.42 16.20 7.73
N ALA A 32 -3.66 17.03 6.72
CA ALA A 32 -4.50 16.67 5.58
C ALA A 32 -3.92 15.46 4.81
N PHE A 33 -2.60 15.44 4.60
CA PHE A 33 -1.93 14.35 3.90
C PHE A 33 -1.95 13.04 4.71
N ALA A 34 -1.69 13.12 6.02
CA ALA A 34 -1.76 11.96 6.90
C ALA A 34 -3.17 11.34 6.92
N ASN A 35 -4.22 12.18 6.98
CA ASN A 35 -5.60 11.71 6.92
C ASN A 35 -5.93 11.06 5.57
N ALA A 36 -5.53 11.67 4.45
CA ALA A 36 -5.76 11.11 3.12
C ALA A 36 -5.05 9.75 2.92
N GLN A 37 -3.84 9.58 3.49
CA GLN A 37 -3.13 8.31 3.50
C GLN A 37 -3.86 7.23 4.33
N ASN A 38 -4.44 7.60 5.48
CA ASN A 38 -5.21 6.67 6.32
C ASN A 38 -6.53 6.24 5.68
N GLU A 39 -7.16 7.12 4.88
CA GLU A 39 -8.37 6.81 4.11
C GLU A 39 -8.06 5.97 2.85
N SER A 40 -6.79 5.85 2.45
CA SER A 40 -6.40 5.04 1.31
C SER A 40 -6.33 3.57 1.70
N GLU A 41 -7.30 2.76 1.25
CA GLU A 41 -7.27 1.30 1.38
C GLU A 41 -6.21 0.70 0.43
N LEU A 42 -4.93 0.85 0.79
CA LEU A 42 -3.82 0.32 -0.01
C LEU A 42 -3.56 -1.15 0.33
N ALA A 43 -3.65 -2.02 -0.68
CA ALA A 43 -3.22 -3.41 -0.55
C ALA A 43 -1.72 -3.47 -0.23
N THR A 44 -1.34 -4.25 0.78
CA THR A 44 0.06 -4.41 1.16
C THR A 44 0.78 -5.35 0.18
N LYS A 45 2.11 -5.30 0.16
CA LYS A 45 2.92 -6.30 -0.57
C LYS A 45 2.61 -7.75 -0.13
N SER A 46 2.16 -7.94 1.11
CA SER A 46 1.76 -9.26 1.59
C SER A 46 0.46 -9.71 0.93
N ASP A 47 -0.49 -8.80 0.77
CA ASP A 47 -1.78 -9.09 0.13
C ASP A 47 -1.57 -9.46 -1.34
N ILE A 48 -0.66 -8.76 -2.02
CA ILE A 48 -0.27 -9.09 -3.40
C ILE A 48 0.33 -10.49 -3.49
N ARG A 49 1.31 -10.84 -2.64
CA ARG A 49 1.90 -12.19 -2.64
C ARG A 49 0.90 -13.29 -2.31
N ASN A 50 -0.04 -13.01 -1.40
CA ASN A 50 -1.12 -13.93 -1.08
C ASN A 50 -2.03 -14.16 -2.29
N LEU A 51 -2.32 -13.11 -3.07
CA LEU A 51 -3.08 -13.22 -4.31
C LEU A 51 -2.31 -14.02 -5.37
N GLU A 52 -1.03 -13.75 -5.60
CA GLU A 52 -0.18 -14.50 -6.53
C GLU A 52 -0.22 -16.01 -6.21
N THR A 53 -0.03 -16.35 -4.92
CA THR A 53 -0.06 -17.75 -4.46
C THR A 53 -1.42 -18.41 -4.74
N LYS A 54 -2.53 -17.70 -4.48
CA LYS A 54 -3.88 -18.20 -4.77
C LYS A 54 -4.11 -18.39 -6.27
N THR A 55 -3.64 -17.46 -7.10
CA THR A 55 -3.75 -17.54 -8.55
C THR A 55 -2.97 -18.73 -9.10
N ASP A 56 -1.77 -18.99 -8.58
CA ASP A 56 -0.96 -20.14 -8.99
C ASP A 56 -1.60 -21.47 -8.59
N ALA A 57 -2.14 -21.54 -7.36
CA ALA A 57 -2.88 -22.72 -6.90
C ALA A 57 -4.11 -23.00 -7.78
N PHE A 58 -4.91 -21.98 -8.06
CA PHE A 58 -6.09 -22.10 -8.92
C PHE A 58 -5.72 -22.53 -10.35
N ARG A 59 -4.63 -22.00 -10.90
CA ARG A 59 -4.11 -22.40 -12.21
C ARG A 59 -3.71 -23.88 -12.22
N ALA A 60 -3.07 -24.37 -11.15
CA ALA A 60 -2.66 -25.75 -11.05
C ALA A 60 -3.87 -26.70 -10.97
N GLU A 61 -4.90 -26.32 -10.21
CA GLU A 61 -6.17 -27.05 -10.09
C GLU A 61 -6.87 -27.19 -11.45
N ILE A 62 -7.05 -26.08 -12.19
CA ILE A 62 -7.65 -26.12 -13.54
C ILE A 62 -6.87 -27.03 -14.48
N LYS A 63 -5.53 -26.98 -14.45
CA LYS A 63 -4.71 -27.85 -15.30
C LYS A 63 -4.90 -29.33 -14.98
N ALA A 64 -5.02 -29.66 -13.70
CA ALA A 64 -5.26 -31.03 -13.27
C ALA A 64 -6.64 -31.53 -13.73
N GLU A 65 -7.69 -30.71 -13.59
CA GLU A 65 -9.04 -31.05 -14.05
C GLU A 65 -9.12 -31.24 -15.57
N ILE A 66 -8.49 -30.37 -16.35
CA ILE A 66 -8.45 -30.51 -17.81
C ILE A 66 -7.70 -31.78 -18.21
N GLY A 67 -6.52 -32.02 -17.64
CA GLY A 67 -5.74 -33.22 -17.94
C GLY A 67 -6.42 -34.54 -17.49
N ALA A 68 -7.27 -34.49 -16.47
CA ALA A 68 -8.05 -35.64 -16.01
C ALA A 68 -9.24 -35.96 -16.93
N ASN A 69 -9.81 -34.96 -17.60
CA ASN A 69 -10.92 -35.14 -18.55
C ASN A 69 -10.48 -35.58 -19.96
N GLU A 70 -9.18 -35.54 -20.26
CA GLU A 70 -8.60 -36.01 -21.53
C GLU A 70 -8.18 -37.50 -21.50
N GLN A 71 -8.29 -38.19 -20.36
CA GLN A 71 -8.06 -39.63 -20.20
C GLN A 71 -9.36 -40.43 -20.08
#